data_AF-A0A933C1V1-F1
#
_entry.id   AF-A0A933C1V1-F1
#
_cell.length_a   1.000
_cell.length_b   1.000
_cell.length_c   1.000
_cell.angle_alpha   90.00
_cell.angle_beta   90.00
_cell.angle_gamma   90.00
#
_symmetry.space_group_name_H-M   'P 1'
#
loop_
_entity.id
_entity.type
_entity.pdbx_description
1 polymer ?
#
loop_
_entity_poly.entity_id
_entity_poly.type
_entity_poly.pdbx_seq_one_letter_code
_entity_poly.pdbx_strand_id
1 'polypeptide(L)'
;ILMLTALVTGMTEIGSGAGVMFELDSQAATAEVLSSGGWTLLTGINLMLFSLLHNPCSTTLYTIYKETGSTKWTTLSAILPLVIAFVVCFAVTQIWGLMS
;
A
#
# COMPACT_ATOMS: atom_id res chain seq x y z
N ILE A 1 4.67 -4.02 -4.73
CA ILE A 1 5.57 -3.45 -3.70
C ILE A 1 7.01 -3.92 -3.92
N LEU A 2 7.31 -5.22 -3.83
CA LEU A 2 8.67 -5.74 -4.12
C LEU A 2 9.19 -5.32 -5.50
N MET A 3 8.34 -5.37 -6.52
CA MET A 3 8.67 -4.90 -7.87
C MET A 3 8.90 -3.38 -7.94
N LEU A 4 8.16 -2.59 -7.14
CA LEU A 4 8.35 -1.14 -7.05
C LEU A 4 9.67 -0.83 -6.34
N THR A 5 9.97 -1.53 -5.25
CA THR A 5 11.24 -1.42 -4.53
C THR A 5 12.40 -1.78 -5.46
N ALA A 6 12.36 -2.92 -6.16
CA ALA A 6 13.41 -3.35 -7.09
C ALA A 6 13.62 -2.37 -8.27
N LEU A 7 12.53 -1.77 -8.78
CA LEU A 7 12.61 -0.75 -9.82
C LEU A 7 13.28 0.54 -9.31
N VAL A 8 12.93 0.97 -8.10
CA VAL A 8 13.47 2.19 -7.48
C VAL A 8 14.92 2.02 -7.02
N THR A 9 15.29 0.83 -6.54
CA THR A 9 16.66 0.50 -6.13
C THR A 9 17.57 0.09 -7.29
N GLY A 10 17.02 -0.07 -8.50
CA GLY A 10 17.78 -0.48 -9.68
C GLY A 10 18.25 -1.94 -9.64
N MET A 11 17.64 -2.79 -8.82
CA MET A 11 18.01 -4.20 -8.65
C MET A 11 17.46 -5.06 -9.80
N THR A 12 17.90 -4.79 -11.04
CA THR A 12 17.49 -5.51 -12.26
C THR A 12 17.96 -6.96 -12.32
N GLU A 13 18.92 -7.36 -11.48
CA GLU A 13 19.51 -8.71 -11.45
C GLU A 13 18.63 -9.76 -10.75
N ILE A 14 17.59 -9.35 -10.02
CA ILE A 14 16.74 -10.26 -9.22
C ILE A 14 15.62 -10.88 -10.08
N GLY A 15 15.36 -10.36 -11.28
CA GLY A 15 14.36 -10.88 -12.20
C GLY A 15 14.86 -10.88 -13.65
N SER A 16 14.09 -11.49 -14.55
CA SER A 16 14.41 -11.55 -15.98
C SER A 16 14.21 -10.21 -16.73
N GLY A 17 14.02 -9.11 -16.00
CA GLY A 17 13.84 -7.76 -16.54
C GLY A 17 13.06 -6.82 -15.60
N ALA A 18 13.17 -5.52 -15.84
CA ALA A 18 12.44 -4.50 -15.09
C ALA A 18 10.92 -4.71 -15.20
N GLY A 19 10.24 -4.89 -14.07
CA GLY A 19 8.79 -5.07 -14.04
C GLY A 19 8.31 -6.50 -14.31
N VAL A 20 9.20 -7.51 -14.33
CA VAL A 20 8.78 -8.92 -14.32
C VAL A 20 8.55 -9.38 -12.88
N MET A 21 7.42 -10.06 -12.63
CA MET A 21 7.12 -10.64 -11.32
C MET A 21 8.11 -11.78 -11.05
N PHE A 22 8.94 -11.62 -10.04
CA PHE A 22 9.86 -12.64 -9.55
C PHE A 22 9.41 -13.08 -8.17
N GLU A 23 9.51 -14.38 -7.90
CA GLU A 23 9.23 -14.95 -6.59
C GLU A 23 10.57 -15.32 -5.96
N LEU A 24 10.83 -14.78 -4.76
CA LEU A 24 12.03 -15.14 -4.01
C LEU A 24 11.73 -16.42 -3.23
N ASP A 25 12.51 -17.47 -3.45
CA ASP A 25 12.32 -18.78 -2.80
C ASP A 25 12.52 -18.76 -1.26
N SER A 26 12.92 -17.63 -0.69
CA SER A 26 13.10 -17.50 0.76
C SER A 26 12.57 -16.18 1.34
N GLN A 27 12.01 -16.27 2.56
CA GLN A 27 11.64 -15.10 3.36
C GLN A 27 12.86 -14.22 3.68
N ALA A 28 14.03 -14.83 3.89
CA ALA A 28 15.27 -14.11 4.15
C ALA A 28 15.68 -13.23 2.96
N ALA A 29 15.63 -13.75 1.74
CA ALA A 29 15.91 -12.97 0.53
C ALA A 29 14.90 -11.81 0.36
N THR A 30 13.62 -12.04 0.68
CA THR A 30 12.60 -10.98 0.63
C THR A 30 12.88 -9.87 1.65
N ALA A 31 13.27 -10.23 2.87
CA ALA A 31 13.62 -9.28 3.92
C ALA A 31 14.86 -8.45 3.54
N GLU A 32 15.85 -9.06 2.89
CA GLU A 32 17.06 -8.38 2.44
C GLU A 32 16.79 -7.38 1.30
N VAL A 33 15.92 -7.74 0.35
CA VAL A 33 15.47 -6.81 -0.72
C VAL A 33 14.68 -5.63 -0.15
N LEU A 34 13.82 -5.86 0.84
CA LEU A 34 13.09 -4.79 1.50
C LEU A 34 14.04 -3.89 2.31
N SER A 35 14.97 -4.48 3.07
CA SER A 35 15.94 -3.75 3.89
C SER A 35 16.89 -2.91 3.04
N SER A 36 17.41 -3.46 1.94
CA SER A 36 18.22 -2.72 0.96
C SER A 36 17.44 -1.61 0.26
N GLY A 37 16.12 -1.77 0.11
CA GLY A 37 15.20 -0.73 -0.33
C GLY A 37 14.84 0.33 0.72
N GLY A 38 15.48 0.34 1.89
CA GLY A 38 15.24 1.33 2.95
C GLY A 38 13.91 1.14 3.68
N TRP A 39 13.32 -0.05 3.61
CA TRP A 39 12.07 -0.33 4.31
C TRP A 39 12.28 -0.42 5.81
N THR A 40 11.55 0.42 6.54
CA THR A 40 11.46 0.34 8.00
C THR A 40 10.24 -0.46 8.42
N LEU A 41 10.25 -0.95 9.68
CA LEU A 41 9.06 -1.57 10.29
C LEU A 41 7.84 -0.64 10.20
N LEU A 42 8.05 0.67 10.41
CA LEU A 42 7.02 1.69 10.30
C LEU A 42 6.42 1.75 8.89
N THR A 43 7.24 1.70 7.84
CA THR A 43 6.78 1.66 6.44
C THR A 43 5.94 0.41 6.18
N GLY A 44 6.37 -0.75 6.68
CA GLY A 44 5.63 -2.00 6.57
C GLY A 44 4.26 -1.94 7.24
N ILE A 45 4.20 -1.44 8.48
CA ILE A 45 2.95 -1.29 9.23
C ILE A 45 1.99 -0.32 8.52
N ASN A 46 2.48 0.85 8.10
CA ASN A 46 1.66 1.83 7.37
C ASN A 46 1.09 1.25 6.07
N LEU A 47 1.85 0.43 5.34
CA LEU A 47 1.36 -0.20 4.12
C LEU A 47 0.32 -1.30 4.37
N MET A 48 0.46 -2.07 5.45
CA MET A 48 -0.58 -3.03 5.86
C MET A 48 -1.88 -2.31 6.23
N LEU A 49 -1.79 -1.24 7.03
CA LEU A 49 -2.94 -0.42 7.44
C LEU A 49 -3.61 0.25 6.23
N PHE A 50 -2.82 0.85 5.33
CA PHE A 50 -3.34 1.43 4.11
C PHE A 50 -4.05 0.37 3.26
N SER A 51 -3.46 -0.81 3.09
CA SER A 51 -4.06 -1.91 2.30
C SER A 51 -5.43 -2.34 2.84
N LEU A 52 -5.59 -2.38 4.16
CA LEU A 52 -6.86 -2.73 4.81
C LEU A 52 -7.93 -1.63 4.72
N LEU A 53 -7.52 -0.36 4.75
CA LEU A 53 -8.45 0.78 4.88
C LEU A 53 -8.77 1.48 3.55
N HIS A 54 -7.89 1.45 2.56
CA HIS A 54 -8.04 2.29 1.36
C HIS A 54 -9.00 1.76 0.29
N ASN A 55 -9.40 0.49 0.36
CA ASN A 55 -9.95 -0.22 -0.80
C ASN A 55 -11.47 -0.43 -0.70
N PRO A 56 -12.28 0.51 -1.19
CA PRO A 56 -13.57 0.16 -1.74
C PRO A 56 -13.34 -0.34 -3.18
N CYS A 57 -13.62 -1.62 -3.43
CA CYS A 57 -13.43 -2.17 -4.78
C CYS A 57 -14.38 -1.47 -5.78
N SER A 58 -13.98 -1.38 -7.06
CA SER A 58 -14.76 -0.72 -8.11
C SER A 58 -16.20 -1.26 -8.19
N THR A 59 -16.39 -2.54 -7.89
CA THR A 59 -17.71 -3.18 -7.83
C THR A 59 -18.58 -2.61 -6.72
N THR A 60 -18.03 -2.35 -5.53
CA THR A 60 -18.75 -1.72 -4.41
C THR A 60 -19.16 -0.28 -4.75
N LEU A 61 -18.26 0.50 -5.36
CA LEU A 61 -18.60 1.86 -5.83
C LEU A 61 -19.73 1.82 -6.88
N TYR A 62 -19.66 0.86 -7.79
CA TYR A 62 -20.66 0.71 -8.84
C TYR A 62 -22.04 0.36 -8.27
N THR A 63 -22.11 -0.52 -7.27
CA THR A 63 -23.36 -0.82 -6.55
C THR A 63 -23.91 0.42 -5.85
N ILE A 64 -23.07 1.16 -5.11
CA ILE A 64 -23.48 2.41 -4.43
C ILE A 64 -24.04 3.42 -5.43
N TYR A 65 -23.38 3.58 -6.58
CA TYR A 65 -23.86 4.46 -7.64
C TYR A 65 -25.24 4.05 -8.17
N LYS A 66 -25.48 2.74 -8.36
CA LYS A 66 -26.76 2.23 -8.82
C LYS A 66 -27.89 2.40 -7.80
N GLU A 67 -27.62 2.14 -6.53
CA GLU A 67 -28.61 2.25 -5.46
C GLU A 67 -28.92 3.70 -5.08
N THR A 68 -27.90 4.57 -5.06
CA THR A 68 -28.05 5.97 -4.64
C THR A 68 -28.43 6.88 -5.81
N GLY A 69 -28.18 6.45 -7.06
CA GLY A 69 -28.40 7.25 -8.28
C GLY A 69 -27.58 8.54 -8.35
N SER A 70 -26.58 8.71 -7.48
CA SER A 70 -25.89 9.97 -7.26
C SER A 70 -24.37 9.82 -7.24
N THR A 71 -23.72 10.44 -8.21
CA THR A 71 -22.26 10.45 -8.34
C THR A 71 -21.59 11.13 -7.15
N LYS A 72 -22.23 12.13 -6.53
CA LYS A 72 -21.69 12.85 -5.35
C LYS A 72 -21.49 11.90 -4.18
N TRP A 73 -22.49 11.06 -3.89
CA TRP A 73 -22.45 10.12 -2.79
C TRP A 73 -21.49 8.96 -3.07
N THR A 74 -21.39 8.48 -4.31
CA THR A 74 -20.39 7.48 -4.71
C THR A 74 -18.96 8.00 -4.53
N THR A 75 -18.68 9.23 -4.95
CA THR A 75 -17.36 9.85 -4.76
C THR A 75 -17.03 10.03 -3.29
N LEU A 76 -18.00 10.42 -2.45
CA LEU A 76 -17.79 10.48 -1.00
C LEU A 76 -17.47 9.10 -0.39
N SER A 77 -18.16 8.04 -0.81
CA SER A 77 -17.87 6.67 -0.37
C SER A 77 -16.49 6.17 -0.80
N ALA A 78 -15.93 6.73 -1.88
CA ALA A 78 -14.57 6.43 -2.31
C ALA A 78 -13.50 7.22 -1.54
N ILE A 79 -13.79 8.50 -1.23
CA ILE A 79 -12.85 9.41 -0.56
C ILE A 79 -12.78 9.14 0.94
N LEU A 80 -13.89 8.80 1.58
CA LEU A 80 -13.94 8.60 3.03
C LEU A 80 -12.95 7.53 3.52
N PRO A 81 -12.86 6.32 2.90
CA PRO A 81 -11.87 5.31 3.28
C PRO A 81 -10.43 5.78 3.08
N LEU A 82 -10.15 6.55 2.02
CA LEU A 82 -8.82 7.11 1.76
C LEU A 82 -8.41 8.11 2.84
N VAL A 83 -9.32 9.00 3.25
CA VAL A 83 -9.06 9.96 4.33
C VAL A 83 -8.78 9.23 5.64
N ILE A 84 -9.58 8.20 5.96
CA ILE A 84 -9.36 7.39 7.17
C ILE A 84 -8.01 6.69 7.12
N ALA A 85 -7.67 6.04 6.01
CA ALA A 85 -6.38 5.38 5.83
C ALA A 85 -5.21 6.34 6.03
N PHE A 86 -5.30 7.55 5.46
CA PHE A 86 -4.28 8.58 5.61
C PHE A 86 -4.14 9.05 7.05
N VAL A 87 -5.26 9.36 7.73
CA VAL A 87 -5.26 9.80 9.13
C VAL A 87 -4.65 8.74 10.04
N VAL A 88 -4.97 7.46 9.82
CA VAL A 88 -4.41 6.34 10.59
C VAL A 88 -2.90 6.23 10.37
N CYS A 89 -2.42 6.25 9.12
CA CYS A 89 -0.98 6.18 8.84
C CYS A 89 -0.23 7.38 9.43
N PHE A 90 -0.83 8.57 9.37
CA PHE A 90 -0.28 9.77 10.00
C PHE A 90 -0.19 9.61 11.52
N ALA A 91 -1.27 9.18 12.17
CA ALA A 91 -1.29 8.95 13.61
C ALA A 91 -0.24 7.91 14.05
N VAL A 92 -0.12 6.79 13.34
CA VAL A 92 0.90 5.77 13.61
C VAL A 92 2.31 6.34 13.48
N THR A 93 2.57 7.15 12.46
CA THR A 93 3.86 7.83 12.27
C THR A 93 4.16 8.82 13.41
N GLN A 94 3.15 9.58 13.86
CA GLN A 94 3.31 10.51 14.99
C GLN A 94 3.56 9.77 16.30
N ILE A 95 2.83 8.68 16.58
CA ILE A 95 3.02 7.85 17.77
C ILE A 95 4.43 7.24 17.76
N TRP A 96 4.87 6.71 16.62
CA TRP A 96 6.22 6.18 16.47
C TRP A 96 7.29 7.23 16.77
N GLY A 97 7.13 8.45 16.25
CA GLY A 97 8.05 9.56 16.53
C GLY A 97 8.01 10.10 17.96
N LEU A 98 6.89 9.92 18.67
CA LEU A 98 6.77 10.25 20.11
C LEU A 98 7.41 9.20 21.01
N MET A 99 7.46 7.93 20.54
CA MET A 99 8.01 6.80 21.29
C MET A 99 9.49 6.55 21.01
N SER A 100 10.04 7.08 19.90
CA SER A 100 11.46 6.98 19.51
C SER A 100 12.28 8.15 20.02
#